data_AF-A0A085GKB6-F1
#
_entry.id   AF-A0A085GKB6-F1
#
_cell.length_a   1.000
_cell.length_b   1.000
_cell.length_c   1.000
_cell.angle_alpha   90.00
_cell.angle_beta   90.00
_cell.angle_gamma   90.00
#
_symmetry.space_group_name_H-M   'P 1'
#
loop_
_entity.id
_entity.type
_entity.pdbx_description
1 polymer ?
#
loop_
_entity_poly.entity_id
_entity_poly.type
_entity_poly.pdbx_seq_one_letter_code
_entity_poly.pdbx_strand_id
1 'polypeptide(L)' 'MEGIMTNGWYQADIIAGLRKKGASLAALSRAPGLSSSTLANALTRP' A
#
# COMPACT_ATOMS: atom_id res chain seq x y z
N MET A 1 28.78 6.56 2.28
CA MET A 1 28.26 5.90 3.50
C MET A 1 26.96 5.27 3.08
N GLU A 2 27.02 3.99 2.71
CA GLU A 2 25.95 3.23 2.06
C GLU A 2 24.69 3.26 2.93
N GLY A 3 23.67 3.99 2.49
CA GLY A 3 22.40 4.11 3.19
C GLY A 3 21.64 2.80 3.09
N ILE A 4 21.36 2.20 4.26
CA ILE A 4 20.39 1.13 4.51
C ILE A 4 19.44 0.85 3.33
N MET A 5 19.74 -0.19 2.54
CA MET A 5 18.80 -0.74 1.56
C MET A 5 17.62 -1.35 2.31
N THR A 6 16.58 -0.56 2.52
CA THR A 6 15.28 -1.05 2.96
C THR A 6 14.69 -1.87 1.82
N ASN A 7 14.96 -3.17 1.83
CA ASN A 7 14.52 -4.15 0.85
C ASN A 7 13.01 -4.47 0.96
N GLY A 8 12.23 -3.46 1.35
CA GLY A 8 10.78 -3.50 1.48
C GLY A 8 10.13 -3.00 0.20
N TRP A 9 8.93 -3.50 -0.09
CA TRP A 9 8.11 -2.96 -1.16
C TRP A 9 7.90 -1.46 -0.92
N TYR A 10 8.24 -0.62 -1.89
CA TYR A 10 7.96 0.80 -1.77
C TYR A 10 6.45 1.01 -1.88
N GLN A 11 5.88 1.92 -1.09
CA GLN A 11 4.44 2.20 -1.10
C GLN A 11 3.94 2.49 -2.52
N ALA A 12 4.74 3.18 -3.35
CA ALA A 12 4.37 3.46 -4.73
C ALA A 12 4.34 2.20 -5.61
N ASP A 13 5.19 1.20 -5.36
CA ASP A 13 5.16 -0.08 -6.09
C ASP A 13 3.88 -0.86 -5.78
N ILE A 14 3.45 -0.85 -4.51
CA ILE A 14 2.18 -1.47 -4.10
C ILE A 14 1.01 -0.75 -4.79
N ILE A 15 0.98 0.58 -4.78
CA ILE A 15 -0.07 1.37 -5.43
C ILE A 15 -0.06 1.15 -6.95
N ALA A 16 1.12 1.12 -7.58
CA ALA A 16 1.26 0.85 -9.02
C ALA A 16 0.77 -0.56 -9.38
N GLY A 17 1.11 -1.56 -8.56
CA GLY A 17 0.61 -2.94 -8.71
C GLY A 17 -0.90 -3.04 -8.60
N LEU A 18 -1.51 -2.30 -7.67
CA LEU A 18 -2.97 -2.23 -7.53
C LEU A 18 -3.62 -1.58 -8.76
N ARG A 19 -3.08 -0.46 -9.23
CA ARG A 19 -3.57 0.24 -10.43
C ARG A 19 -3.47 -0.64 -11.67
N LYS A 20 -2.38 -1.40 -11.83
CA LYS A 20 -2.20 -2.37 -12.92
C LYS A 20 -3.25 -3.49 -12.89
N LYS A 21 -3.74 -3.85 -11.70
CA LYS A 21 -4.85 -4.82 -11.51
C LYS A 21 -6.25 -4.18 -11.53
N GLY A 22 -6.36 -2.87 -11.79
CA GLY A 22 -7.64 -2.14 -11.75
C GLY A 22 -8.23 -1.99 -10.34
N ALA A 23 -7.42 -2.16 -9.30
CA ALA A 23 -7.83 -2.05 -7.90
C ALA A 23 -7.25 -0.80 -7.24
N SER A 24 -7.83 -0.39 -6.10
CA SER A 24 -7.33 0.71 -5.27
C SER A 24 -7.21 0.26 -3.80
N LEU A 25 -6.39 0.95 -3.01
CA LEU A 25 -6.30 0.70 -1.56
C LEU A 25 -7.66 0.82 -0.87
N ALA A 26 -8.52 1.72 -1.36
CA ALA A 26 -9.87 1.88 -0.85
C ALA A 26 -10.79 0.72 -1.24
N ALA A 27 -10.62 0.12 -2.43
CA ALA A 27 -11.35 -1.08 -2.82
C ALA A 27 -10.91 -2.29 -1.99
N LEU A 28 -9.60 -2.44 -1.76
CA LEU A 28 -9.05 -3.49 -0.89
C LEU A 28 -9.42 -3.31 0.57
N SER A 29 -9.56 -2.07 1.07
CA SER A 29 -10.06 -1.82 2.42
C SER A 29 -11.53 -2.23 2.57
N ARG A 30 -12.34 -2.03 1.52
CA ARG A 30 -13.76 -2.40 1.54
C ARG A 30 -14.00 -3.91 1.53
N ALA A 31 -13.12 -4.71 0.93
CA ALA A 31 -13.28 -6.17 0.85
C ALA A 31 -13.43 -6.86 2.23
N PRO A 32 -12.63 -6.54 3.25
CA PRO A 32 -12.83 -6.99 4.63
C PRO A 32 -13.78 -6.11 5.46
N GLY A 33 -14.45 -5.10 4.88
CA GLY A 33 -15.30 -4.16 5.61
C GLY A 33 -14.54 -3.08 6.40
N LEU A 34 -13.26 -2.86 6.11
CA LEU A 34 -12.46 -1.81 6.75
C LEU A 34 -12.71 -0.44 6.11
N SER A 35 -12.50 0.63 6.90
CA SER A 35 -12.53 2.00 6.39
C SER A 35 -11.49 2.18 5.28
N SER A 36 -11.82 2.97 4.25
CA SER A 36 -10.95 3.23 3.10
C SER A 36 -9.56 3.77 3.47
N SER A 37 -9.43 4.36 4.65
CA SER A 37 -8.20 4.93 5.17
C SER A 37 -7.35 3.92 5.97
N THR A 38 -7.90 2.78 6.38
CA THR A 38 -7.20 1.81 7.24
C THR A 38 -5.98 1.21 6.55
N LEU A 39 -6.14 0.71 5.32
CA LEU A 39 -5.02 0.12 4.59
C LEU A 39 -3.99 1.18 4.17
N ALA A 40 -4.46 2.38 3.81
CA ALA A 40 -3.58 3.51 3.51
C ALA A 40 -2.73 3.90 4.75
N ASN A 41 -3.35 3.99 5.92
CA ASN A 41 -2.65 4.29 7.17
C ASN A 41 -1.66 3.19 7.56
N ALA A 42 -2.00 1.92 7.36
CA ALA A 42 -1.10 0.79 7.61
C ALA A 42 0.15 0.80 6.71
N LEU A 43 0.02 1.24 5.44
CA LEU A 43 1.17 1.39 4.55
C LEU A 43 2.01 2.65 4.81
N THR A 44 1.43 3.67 5.46
CA THR A 44 2.11 4.95 5.69
C THR A 44 2.81 4.99 7.05
N ARG A 45 2.45 4.09 7.97
CA ARG A 45 2.98 3.98 9.33
C ARG A 45 3.45 2.53 9.54
N PRO A 46 4.70 2.18 9.15
CA PRO A 46 5.21 0.82 9.26
C PRO A 46 5.28 0.34 10.72
#